data_AF-A0A564WV97-F1
#
_entry.id   AF-A0A564WV97-F1
#
_cell.length_a   1.000
_cell.length_b   1.000
_cell.length_c   1.000
_cell.angle_alpha   90.00
_cell.angle_beta   90.00
_cell.angle_gamma   90.00
#
_symmetry.space_group_name_H-M   'P 1'
#
loop_
_entity.id
_entity.type
_entity.pdbx_description
1 polymer ?
#
loop_
_entity_poly.entity_id
_entity_poly.type
_entity_poly.pdbx_seq_one_letter_code
_entity_poly.pdbx_strand_id
1 'polypeptide(L)'
;MMNKKDTKINRNDMLELTRRMTLSRNCFVRAAGAYIDDEGYIDDTFNVSFKNMSKHDQQVNLNLAKTIPFSKTNEQLKCYKFPEGDMAYDSIHKLLMALSQYGLKDDLLVQTLCEQLAEGICDTKDSSDKINRLQGQEFGIYIYHGIYDIPKKGSDHSEQWESEEIYSFLICVVAPVDKDYNAGTPKCGFIFPAFEERSAEPGKIDIFFEIPEYPDEGFLNRIIGQ
;
A
#
# COMPACT_ATOMS: atom_id res chain seq x y z
N MET A 1 12.79 -13.91 -24.35
CA MET A 1 12.84 -12.63 -23.60
C MET A 1 11.64 -11.80 -24.03
N MET A 2 10.53 -11.88 -23.30
CA MET A 2 9.34 -11.07 -23.58
C MET A 2 9.53 -9.67 -22.99
N ASN A 3 9.30 -8.66 -23.81
CA ASN A 3 9.31 -7.23 -23.48
C ASN A 3 8.34 -6.93 -22.33
N LYS A 4 8.84 -6.81 -21.09
CA LYS A 4 8.10 -6.16 -19.99
C LYS A 4 8.13 -4.65 -20.26
N LYS A 5 7.07 -4.11 -20.87
CA LYS A 5 6.82 -2.67 -20.79
C LYS A 5 6.33 -2.40 -19.37
N ASP A 6 7.23 -1.95 -18.50
CA ASP A 6 6.84 -1.25 -17.27
C ASP A 6 5.82 -0.17 -17.68
N THR A 7 4.61 -0.24 -17.12
CA THR A 7 3.61 0.79 -17.37
C THR A 7 4.05 2.01 -16.55
N LYS A 8 4.34 3.12 -17.23
CA LYS A 8 4.97 4.27 -16.58
C LYS A 8 3.95 5.01 -15.73
N ILE A 9 4.17 5.09 -14.44
CA ILE A 9 3.32 5.87 -13.52
C ILE A 9 3.50 7.35 -13.83
N ASN A 10 2.38 8.06 -13.95
CA ASN A 10 2.35 9.51 -14.08
C ASN A 10 2.55 10.16 -12.70
N ARG A 11 3.63 10.94 -12.55
CA ARG A 11 3.95 11.62 -11.28
C ARG A 11 2.82 12.56 -10.82
N ASN A 12 2.09 13.18 -11.75
CA ASN A 12 1.02 14.11 -11.39
C ASN A 12 -0.16 13.41 -10.71
N ASP A 13 -0.45 12.17 -11.08
CA ASP A 13 -1.54 11.39 -10.48
C ASP A 13 -1.19 11.05 -9.02
N MET A 14 0.06 10.66 -8.77
CA MET A 14 0.57 10.46 -7.40
C MET A 14 0.58 11.76 -6.58
N LEU A 15 0.90 12.89 -7.20
CA LEU A 15 0.84 14.20 -6.54
C LEU A 15 -0.61 14.63 -6.24
N GLU A 16 -1.57 14.29 -7.09
CA GLU A 16 -2.99 14.51 -6.82
C GLU A 16 -3.43 13.72 -5.58
N LEU A 17 -3.09 12.42 -5.53
CA LEU A 17 -3.44 11.55 -4.41
C LEU A 17 -2.79 12.03 -3.09
N THR A 18 -1.51 12.39 -3.10
CA THR A 18 -0.80 12.87 -1.89
C THR A 18 -1.33 14.20 -1.33
N ARG A 19 -1.98 15.04 -2.13
CA ARG A 19 -2.67 16.26 -1.63
C ARG A 19 -3.88 15.90 -0.76
N ARG A 20 -4.43 14.70 -0.90
CA ARG A 20 -5.49 14.14 -0.06
C ARG A 20 -4.95 13.43 1.19
N MET A 21 -3.66 13.55 1.48
CA MET A 21 -3.01 12.94 2.66
C MET A 21 -2.51 14.03 3.62
N THR A 22 -3.44 14.91 4.02
CA THR A 22 -3.23 15.98 5.02
C THR A 22 -4.43 16.02 5.96
N LEU A 23 -4.27 16.48 7.20
CA LEU A 23 -5.38 16.52 8.16
C LEU A 23 -6.63 17.23 7.60
N SER A 24 -6.43 18.33 6.87
CA SER A 24 -7.53 19.14 6.30
C SER A 24 -8.20 18.54 5.06
N ARG A 25 -7.54 17.62 4.34
CA ARG A 25 -8.03 17.07 3.07
C ARG A 25 -8.01 15.54 3.04
N ASN A 26 -7.93 14.90 4.21
CA ASN A 26 -7.75 13.46 4.31
C ASN A 26 -8.94 12.72 3.69
N CYS A 27 -8.64 11.66 2.93
CA CYS A 27 -9.64 10.77 2.34
C CYS A 27 -9.62 9.36 2.94
N PHE A 28 -8.83 9.13 4.00
CA PHE A 28 -8.76 7.83 4.67
C PHE A 28 -9.97 7.61 5.58
N VAL A 29 -10.52 6.40 5.51
CA VAL A 29 -11.70 5.98 6.25
C VAL A 29 -11.32 5.08 7.43
N ARG A 30 -10.32 4.21 7.23
CA ARG A 30 -9.90 3.19 8.18
C ARG A 30 -8.41 2.89 8.01
N ALA A 31 -7.75 2.61 9.12
CA ALA A 31 -6.43 1.98 9.17
C ALA A 31 -6.56 0.65 9.91
N ALA A 32 -5.98 -0.40 9.36
CA ALA A 32 -5.95 -1.72 9.96
C ALA A 32 -4.59 -2.36 9.68
N GLY A 33 -4.25 -3.41 10.41
CA GLY A 33 -2.95 -4.04 10.23
C GLY A 33 -2.57 -4.96 11.38
N ALA A 34 -1.31 -5.37 11.35
CA ALA A 34 -0.72 -6.26 12.33
C ALA A 34 0.72 -5.86 12.64
N TYR A 35 1.14 -6.13 13.86
CA TYR A 35 2.53 -6.15 14.27
C TYR A 35 3.03 -7.60 14.21
N ILE A 36 4.20 -7.76 13.61
CA ILE A 36 4.84 -9.04 13.37
C ILE A 36 6.07 -9.11 14.27
N ASP A 37 6.20 -10.21 15.00
CA ASP A 37 7.36 -10.48 15.84
C ASP A 37 8.60 -10.85 15.01
N ASP A 38 9.73 -11.05 15.69
CA ASP A 38 11.00 -11.42 15.05
C ASP A 38 11.03 -12.85 14.48
N GLU A 39 10.03 -13.68 14.82
CA GLU A 39 9.81 -15.02 14.27
C GLU A 39 8.89 -15.01 13.03
N GLY A 40 8.26 -13.87 12.72
CA GLY A 40 7.38 -13.70 11.56
C GLY A 40 5.90 -13.99 11.86
N TYR A 41 5.52 -14.11 13.13
CA TYR A 41 4.13 -14.33 13.56
C TYR A 41 3.46 -13.03 13.97
N ILE A 42 2.13 -12.99 13.89
CA ILE A 42 1.34 -11.85 14.38
C ILE A 42 1.42 -11.82 15.91
N ASP A 43 1.98 -10.73 16.44
CA ASP A 43 2.02 -10.42 17.88
C ASP A 43 0.74 -9.69 18.31
N ASP A 44 0.33 -8.67 17.56
CA ASP A 44 -0.91 -7.92 17.81
C ASP A 44 -1.52 -7.37 16.52
N THR A 45 -2.81 -7.01 16.56
CA THR A 45 -3.56 -6.48 15.42
C THR A 45 -4.30 -5.20 15.78
N PHE A 46 -4.57 -4.36 14.79
CA PHE A 46 -5.38 -3.17 14.97
C PHE A 46 -6.34 -2.97 13.81
N ASN A 47 -7.51 -2.41 14.12
CA ASN A 47 -8.48 -1.97 13.12
C ASN A 47 -9.28 -0.79 13.66
N VAL A 48 -8.97 0.41 13.16
CA VAL A 48 -9.50 1.67 13.71
C VAL A 48 -10.04 2.55 12.60
N SER A 49 -11.26 3.07 12.80
CA SER A 49 -11.76 4.11 11.91
C SER A 49 -10.92 5.38 12.05
N PHE A 50 -10.48 5.94 10.93
CA PHE A 50 -9.57 7.09 10.91
C PHE A 50 -10.13 8.30 11.68
N LYS A 51 -11.45 8.49 11.63
CA LYS A 51 -12.15 9.56 12.36
C LYS A 51 -12.11 9.41 13.88
N ASN A 52 -11.91 8.19 14.39
CA ASN A 52 -11.88 7.91 15.82
C ASN A 52 -10.47 8.09 16.42
N MET A 53 -9.45 8.24 15.58
CA MET A 53 -8.07 8.51 16.01
C MET A 53 -7.92 9.94 16.52
N SER A 54 -6.95 10.17 17.39
CA SER A 54 -6.56 11.54 17.77
C SER A 54 -5.97 12.29 16.58
N LYS A 55 -5.93 13.63 16.62
CA LYS A 55 -5.29 14.43 15.56
C LYS A 55 -3.80 14.09 15.39
N HIS A 56 -3.14 13.72 16.49
CA HIS A 56 -1.74 13.31 16.46
C HIS A 56 -1.60 11.99 15.69
N ASP A 57 -2.39 10.98 16.05
CA ASP A 57 -2.32 9.66 15.41
C ASP A 57 -2.75 9.73 13.94
N GLN A 58 -3.77 10.52 13.60
CA GLN A 58 -4.13 10.80 12.21
C GLN A 58 -2.94 11.37 11.44
N GLN A 59 -2.21 12.32 12.02
CA GLN A 59 -1.05 12.94 11.36
C GLN A 59 0.10 11.94 11.17
N VAL A 60 0.37 11.08 12.16
CA VAL A 60 1.37 10.00 12.08
C VAL A 60 1.00 9.04 10.95
N ASN A 61 -0.23 8.52 10.94
CA ASN A 61 -0.72 7.58 9.92
C ASN A 61 -0.75 8.19 8.52
N LEU A 62 -1.15 9.47 8.39
CA LEU A 62 -1.11 10.20 7.12
C LEU A 62 0.31 10.32 6.58
N ASN A 63 1.29 10.63 7.44
CA ASN A 63 2.69 10.74 7.03
C ASN A 63 3.23 9.37 6.59
N LEU A 64 2.90 8.32 7.33
CA LEU A 64 3.32 6.96 7.03
C LEU A 64 2.77 6.51 5.66
N ALA A 65 1.46 6.59 5.47
CA ALA A 65 0.80 6.23 4.20
C ALA A 65 1.30 7.05 3.00
N LYS A 66 1.52 8.37 3.20
CA LYS A 66 1.96 9.29 2.14
C LYS A 66 3.34 8.95 1.58
N THR A 67 4.20 8.26 2.34
CA THR A 67 5.54 7.86 1.89
C THR A 67 5.49 7.09 0.58
N ILE A 68 4.50 6.21 0.42
CA ILE A 68 4.36 5.33 -0.75
C ILE A 68 4.11 6.13 -2.04
N PRO A 69 3.00 6.88 -2.21
CA PRO A 69 2.76 7.68 -3.42
C PRO A 69 3.70 8.89 -3.55
N PHE A 70 4.28 9.39 -2.45
CA PHE A 70 5.19 10.54 -2.52
C PHE A 70 6.61 10.18 -2.97
N SER A 71 6.99 8.90 -2.90
CA SER A 71 8.29 8.38 -3.34
C SER A 71 8.61 8.67 -4.82
N LYS A 72 9.86 8.40 -5.23
CA LYS A 72 10.29 8.63 -6.61
C LYS A 72 9.56 7.68 -7.57
N THR A 73 8.64 8.23 -8.35
CA THR A 73 7.85 7.51 -9.34
C THR A 73 8.71 6.90 -10.45
N ASN A 74 8.46 5.64 -10.80
CA ASN A 74 9.22 4.82 -11.75
C ASN A 74 10.66 4.46 -11.31
N GLU A 75 11.03 4.77 -10.07
CA GLU A 75 12.30 4.36 -9.45
C GLU A 75 11.99 3.55 -8.19
N GLN A 76 11.44 4.21 -7.16
CA GLN A 76 11.01 3.58 -5.91
C GLN A 76 9.60 3.01 -5.99
N LEU A 77 8.68 3.70 -6.66
CA LEU A 77 7.33 3.22 -6.93
C LEU A 77 7.22 2.76 -8.38
N LYS A 78 6.94 1.48 -8.60
CA LYS A 78 6.81 0.89 -9.95
C LYS A 78 5.46 0.22 -10.12
N CYS A 79 4.89 0.32 -11.31
CA CYS A 79 3.59 -0.25 -11.64
C CYS A 79 3.76 -1.67 -12.20
N TYR A 80 3.00 -2.59 -11.63
CA TYR A 80 2.99 -3.99 -12.04
C TYR A 80 1.57 -4.39 -12.45
N LYS A 81 1.47 -5.22 -13.49
CA LYS A 81 0.22 -5.88 -13.86
C LYS A 81 0.11 -7.20 -13.13
N PHE A 82 -1.07 -7.51 -12.60
CA PHE A 82 -1.36 -8.87 -12.15
C PHE A 82 -1.31 -9.82 -13.35
N PRO A 83 -0.73 -11.03 -13.21
CA PRO A 83 -0.66 -11.99 -14.31
C PRO A 83 -2.05 -12.49 -14.70
N GLU A 84 -2.26 -12.65 -16.01
CA GLU A 84 -3.51 -13.17 -16.57
C GLU A 84 -3.51 -14.71 -16.52
N GLY A 85 -4.51 -15.32 -15.89
CA GLY A 85 -4.82 -16.75 -16.06
C GLY A 85 -4.25 -17.73 -15.05
N ASP A 86 -3.72 -17.28 -13.90
CA ASP A 86 -3.05 -18.17 -12.94
C ASP A 86 -3.70 -18.12 -11.54
N MET A 87 -4.15 -19.28 -11.05
CA MET A 87 -5.09 -19.42 -9.90
C MET A 87 -4.51 -18.95 -8.54
N ALA A 88 -3.18 -18.93 -8.38
CA ALA A 88 -2.54 -18.49 -7.13
C ALA A 88 -2.58 -16.96 -6.95
N TYR A 89 -2.34 -16.19 -8.01
CA TYR A 89 -2.41 -14.72 -8.04
C TYR A 89 -3.85 -14.23 -7.98
N ASP A 90 -4.75 -15.05 -8.53
CA ASP A 90 -6.18 -14.89 -8.37
C ASP A 90 -6.58 -14.87 -6.89
N SER A 91 -5.75 -15.38 -5.95
CA SER A 91 -6.04 -15.29 -4.51
C SER A 91 -5.70 -13.93 -3.88
N ILE A 92 -4.47 -13.41 -4.04
CA ILE A 92 -4.09 -12.13 -3.40
C ILE A 92 -4.77 -10.95 -4.09
N HIS A 93 -4.93 -10.98 -5.41
CA HIS A 93 -5.67 -9.95 -6.12
C HIS A 93 -7.14 -9.92 -5.68
N LYS A 94 -7.81 -11.09 -5.55
CA LYS A 94 -9.17 -11.16 -4.99
C LYS A 94 -9.23 -10.71 -3.54
N LEU A 95 -8.23 -11.05 -2.73
CA LEU A 95 -8.14 -10.59 -1.34
C LEU A 95 -8.06 -9.06 -1.26
N LEU A 96 -7.20 -8.42 -2.07
CA LEU A 96 -7.09 -6.96 -2.15
C LEU A 96 -8.38 -6.31 -2.66
N MET A 97 -9.02 -6.91 -3.68
CA MET A 97 -10.33 -6.47 -4.17
C MET A 97 -11.39 -6.53 -3.07
N ALA A 98 -11.48 -7.64 -2.34
CA ALA A 98 -12.41 -7.81 -1.23
C ALA A 98 -12.14 -6.81 -0.10
N LEU A 99 -10.88 -6.63 0.30
CA LEU A 99 -10.47 -5.67 1.32
C LEU A 99 -10.86 -4.23 0.96
N SER A 100 -10.66 -3.82 -0.30
CA SER A 100 -11.09 -2.50 -0.79
C SER A 100 -12.63 -2.39 -0.80
N GLN A 101 -13.34 -3.42 -1.29
CA GLN A 101 -14.80 -3.45 -1.35
C GLN A 101 -15.45 -3.36 0.04
N TYR A 102 -14.90 -4.08 1.03
CA TYR A 102 -15.41 -4.07 2.41
C TYR A 102 -14.85 -2.91 3.24
N GLY A 103 -13.91 -2.13 2.71
CA GLY A 103 -13.27 -1.00 3.38
C GLY A 103 -12.61 -1.41 4.70
N LEU A 104 -11.87 -2.53 4.67
CA LEU A 104 -11.14 -3.14 5.79
C LEU A 104 -11.99 -3.48 7.02
N LYS A 105 -13.31 -3.67 6.88
CA LYS A 105 -14.18 -4.01 8.03
C LYS A 105 -14.11 -5.47 8.46
N ASP A 106 -13.52 -6.33 7.64
CA ASP A 106 -13.39 -7.76 7.93
C ASP A 106 -11.99 -8.03 8.46
N ASP A 107 -11.89 -8.21 9.78
CA ASP A 107 -10.62 -8.44 10.48
C ASP A 107 -9.92 -9.71 10.01
N LEU A 108 -10.67 -10.74 9.59
CA LEU A 108 -10.09 -11.99 9.11
C LEU A 108 -9.42 -11.79 7.75
N LEU A 109 -10.02 -11.01 6.85
CA LEU A 109 -9.38 -10.67 5.58
C LEU A 109 -8.12 -9.82 5.79
N VAL A 110 -8.15 -8.88 6.75
CA VAL A 110 -6.98 -8.06 7.10
C VAL A 110 -5.86 -8.96 7.62
N GLN A 111 -6.17 -9.81 8.60
CA GLN A 111 -5.23 -10.77 9.17
C GLN A 111 -4.64 -11.68 8.10
N THR A 112 -5.49 -12.23 7.21
CA THR A 112 -5.03 -13.08 6.10
C THR A 112 -4.01 -12.34 5.22
N LEU A 113 -4.25 -11.08 4.87
CA LEU A 113 -3.29 -10.31 4.07
C LEU A 113 -1.98 -10.10 4.84
N CYS A 114 -2.06 -9.74 6.12
CA CYS A 114 -0.88 -9.56 6.97
C CYS A 114 -0.04 -10.85 7.07
N GLU A 115 -0.67 -12.00 7.32
CA GLU A 115 -0.01 -13.31 7.37
C GLU A 115 0.67 -13.64 6.04
N GLN A 116 -0.04 -13.44 4.91
CA GLN A 116 0.53 -13.71 3.59
C GLN A 116 1.77 -12.84 3.30
N LEU A 117 1.71 -11.54 3.62
CA LEU A 117 2.84 -10.64 3.41
C LEU A 117 4.00 -10.95 4.36
N ALA A 118 3.71 -11.23 5.63
CA ALA A 118 4.71 -11.60 6.63
C ALA A 118 5.44 -12.91 6.24
N GLU A 119 4.70 -13.94 5.82
CA GLU A 119 5.24 -15.20 5.29
C GLU A 119 6.19 -14.91 4.13
N GLY A 120 5.77 -14.11 3.15
CA GLY A 120 6.62 -13.72 2.02
C GLY A 120 7.92 -13.06 2.46
N ILE A 121 7.82 -12.01 3.28
CA ILE A 121 8.97 -11.25 3.80
C ILE A 121 9.94 -12.16 4.58
N CYS A 122 9.42 -13.04 5.42
CA CYS A 122 10.22 -13.90 6.29
C CYS A 122 10.83 -15.11 5.57
N ASP A 123 10.19 -15.60 4.50
CA ASP A 123 10.69 -16.71 3.67
C ASP A 123 11.82 -16.30 2.71
N THR A 124 12.07 -15.00 2.54
CA THR A 124 13.10 -14.48 1.63
C THR A 124 14.48 -15.03 2.01
N LYS A 125 15.00 -15.95 1.18
CA LYS A 125 16.30 -16.59 1.41
C LYS A 125 17.43 -15.59 1.25
N ASP A 126 18.43 -15.74 2.10
CA ASP A 126 19.68 -14.99 2.19
C ASP A 126 20.09 -14.18 0.94
N SER A 127 19.69 -12.90 0.91
CA SER A 127 20.42 -11.85 0.19
C SER A 127 21.56 -11.37 1.09
N SER A 128 22.82 -11.48 0.66
CA SER A 128 24.00 -11.10 1.45
C SER A 128 23.99 -9.68 2.04
N ASP A 129 23.08 -8.82 1.58
CA ASP A 129 22.95 -7.43 2.02
C ASP A 129 21.88 -7.25 3.10
N LYS A 130 22.33 -7.04 4.35
CA LYS A 130 21.49 -6.89 5.56
C LYS A 130 20.71 -5.57 5.65
N ILE A 131 20.89 -4.65 4.71
CA ILE A 131 20.47 -3.23 4.86
C ILE A 131 18.94 -3.05 4.81
N ASN A 132 18.21 -3.96 4.15
CA ASN A 132 16.75 -3.87 3.95
C ASN A 132 15.93 -4.97 4.62
N ARG A 133 16.56 -5.90 5.34
CA ARG A 133 15.83 -7.06 5.86
C ARG A 133 14.91 -6.66 7.00
N LEU A 134 13.62 -6.98 6.89
CA LEU A 134 12.71 -7.04 8.03
C LEU A 134 12.78 -8.42 8.73
N GLN A 135 13.27 -9.45 8.03
CA GLN A 135 13.50 -10.78 8.59
C GLN A 135 14.38 -10.72 9.85
N GLY A 136 13.90 -11.32 10.94
CA GLY A 136 14.58 -11.33 12.24
C GLY A 136 14.49 -10.00 13.00
N GLN A 137 13.56 -9.13 12.63
CA GLN A 137 13.22 -7.89 13.34
C GLN A 137 11.71 -7.80 13.48
N GLU A 138 11.24 -7.10 14.52
CA GLU A 138 9.83 -6.76 14.65
C GLU A 138 9.44 -5.70 13.61
N PHE A 139 8.29 -5.87 12.97
CA PHE A 139 7.80 -4.92 11.96
C PHE A 139 6.27 -4.81 11.96
N GLY A 140 5.76 -3.68 11.48
CA GLY A 140 4.33 -3.45 11.31
C GLY A 140 3.93 -3.50 9.84
N ILE A 141 2.77 -4.11 9.58
CA ILE A 141 2.06 -4.04 8.30
C ILE A 141 0.84 -3.14 8.51
N TYR A 142 0.82 -1.98 7.87
CA TYR A 142 -0.21 -0.97 7.99
C TYR A 142 -0.99 -0.86 6.69
N ILE A 143 -2.30 -1.09 6.73
CA ILE A 143 -3.20 -1.05 5.59
C ILE A 143 -4.21 0.07 5.79
N TYR A 144 -4.23 1.02 4.87
CA TYR A 144 -5.11 2.17 4.88
C TYR A 144 -6.14 2.03 3.78
N HIS A 145 -7.42 2.22 4.10
CA HIS A 145 -8.47 2.34 3.10
C HIS A 145 -8.88 3.80 2.94
N GLY A 146 -8.83 4.27 1.70
CA GLY A 146 -9.23 5.62 1.33
C GLY A 146 -10.32 5.61 0.26
N ILE A 147 -11.16 6.65 0.30
CA ILE A 147 -12.17 6.91 -0.72
C ILE A 147 -11.96 8.35 -1.20
N TYR A 148 -11.45 8.49 -2.41
CA TYR A 148 -11.22 9.79 -3.03
C TYR A 148 -12.31 10.09 -4.07
N ASP A 149 -13.07 11.15 -3.80
CA ASP A 149 -14.01 11.74 -4.75
C ASP A 149 -13.26 12.66 -5.74
N ILE A 150 -13.19 12.24 -7.00
CA ILE A 150 -12.38 12.88 -8.05
C ILE A 150 -13.21 13.99 -8.71
N PRO A 151 -12.81 15.28 -8.57
CA PRO A 151 -13.57 16.38 -9.14
C PRO A 151 -13.40 16.44 -10.67
N LYS A 152 -14.45 16.80 -11.41
CA LYS A 152 -14.34 17.11 -12.86
C LYS A 152 -13.36 18.25 -13.10
N LYS A 153 -12.48 18.10 -14.09
CA LYS A 153 -11.63 19.20 -14.58
C LYS A 153 -12.46 20.09 -15.52
N GLY A 154 -12.83 21.29 -15.08
CA GLY A 154 -13.29 22.34 -16.00
C GLY A 154 -12.15 22.81 -16.91
N SER A 155 -12.47 23.31 -18.11
CA SER A 155 -11.50 23.83 -19.09
C SER A 155 -10.60 24.96 -18.55
N ASP A 156 -11.02 25.63 -17.47
CA ASP A 156 -10.37 26.82 -16.92
C ASP A 156 -9.78 26.63 -15.50
N HIS A 157 -9.28 25.43 -15.17
CA HIS A 157 -8.63 25.12 -13.88
C HIS A 157 -9.49 25.36 -12.61
N SER A 158 -10.77 25.69 -12.73
CA SER A 158 -11.71 25.74 -11.61
C SER A 158 -12.23 24.34 -11.30
N GLU A 159 -12.07 23.88 -10.05
CA GLU A 159 -12.71 22.65 -9.55
C GLU A 159 -14.24 22.81 -9.66
N GLN A 160 -14.90 21.94 -10.42
CA GLN A 160 -16.36 21.86 -10.47
C GLN A 160 -16.85 20.94 -9.34
N TRP A 161 -17.99 21.31 -8.74
CA TRP A 161 -18.62 20.59 -7.61
C TRP A 161 -19.22 19.23 -7.97
N GLU A 162 -19.11 18.79 -9.22
CA GLU A 162 -19.56 17.47 -9.66
C GLU A 162 -18.38 16.50 -9.74
N SER A 163 -18.53 15.37 -9.05
CA SER A 163 -17.65 14.21 -9.08
C SER A 163 -17.67 13.55 -10.46
N GLU A 164 -16.51 13.18 -10.97
CA GLU A 164 -16.36 12.36 -12.17
C GLU A 164 -16.30 10.87 -11.81
N GLU A 165 -15.55 10.54 -10.76
CA GLU A 165 -15.29 9.16 -10.35
C GLU A 165 -15.04 9.08 -8.84
N ILE A 166 -15.35 7.94 -8.23
CA ILE A 166 -14.99 7.61 -6.85
C ILE A 166 -13.89 6.55 -6.88
N TYR A 167 -12.69 6.93 -6.44
CA TYR A 167 -11.54 6.04 -6.32
C TYR A 167 -11.45 5.46 -4.90
N SER A 168 -11.80 4.18 -4.76
CA SER A 168 -11.63 3.40 -3.53
C SER A 168 -10.32 2.63 -3.58
N PHE A 169 -9.43 2.85 -2.62
CA PHE A 169 -8.07 2.33 -2.67
C PHE A 169 -7.53 1.88 -1.32
N LEU A 170 -6.52 1.03 -1.40
CA LEU A 170 -5.69 0.55 -0.32
C LEU A 170 -4.28 1.14 -0.47
N ILE A 171 -3.70 1.56 0.63
CA ILE A 171 -2.26 1.76 0.76
C ILE A 171 -1.75 0.79 1.81
N CYS A 172 -0.76 -0.02 1.45
CA CYS A 172 -0.03 -0.85 2.39
C CYS A 172 1.34 -0.23 2.64
N VAL A 173 1.76 -0.22 3.89
CA VAL A 173 3.09 0.19 4.34
C VAL A 173 3.66 -0.90 5.23
N VAL A 174 4.89 -1.31 4.97
CA VAL A 174 5.64 -2.21 5.84
C VAL A 174 6.86 -1.48 6.37
N ALA A 175 7.03 -1.44 7.69
CA ALA A 175 8.10 -0.70 8.35
C ALA A 175 8.56 -1.43 9.62
N PRO A 176 9.85 -1.39 9.98
CA PRO A 176 10.30 -1.87 11.29
C PRO A 176 9.60 -1.08 12.39
N VAL A 177 9.43 -1.69 13.57
CA VAL A 177 8.86 -1.01 14.73
C VAL A 177 9.84 -1.00 15.90
N ASP A 178 9.71 0.01 16.76
CA ASP A 178 10.36 -0.01 18.07
C ASP A 178 9.48 -0.72 19.12
N LYS A 179 9.99 -0.81 20.35
CA LYS A 179 9.30 -1.48 21.47
C LYS A 179 7.99 -0.84 21.90
N ASP A 180 7.75 0.40 21.48
CA ASP A 180 6.52 1.14 21.75
C ASP A 180 5.59 1.12 20.51
N TYR A 181 5.88 0.22 19.54
CA TYR A 181 5.19 0.07 18.26
C TYR A 181 5.22 1.31 17.36
N ASN A 182 6.18 2.22 17.54
CA ASN A 182 6.35 3.33 16.62
C ASN A 182 6.98 2.84 15.32
N ALA A 183 6.32 3.15 14.20
CA ALA A 183 6.84 2.83 12.87
C ALA A 183 8.13 3.61 12.57
N GLY A 184 9.17 2.88 12.14
CA GLY A 184 10.36 3.45 11.52
C GLY A 184 10.14 3.83 10.06
N THR A 185 11.22 3.92 9.29
CA THR A 185 11.15 4.24 7.85
C THR A 185 10.52 3.08 7.06
N PRO A 186 9.48 3.33 6.25
CA PRO A 186 8.92 2.33 5.35
C PRO A 186 9.96 1.65 4.46
N LYS A 187 9.96 0.32 4.43
CA LYS A 187 10.87 -0.50 3.60
C LYS A 187 10.24 -0.90 2.29
N CYS A 188 8.98 -1.30 2.32
CA CYS A 188 8.18 -1.61 1.16
C CYS A 188 6.70 -1.29 1.40
N GLY A 189 5.89 -1.39 0.35
CA GLY A 189 4.47 -1.09 0.42
C GLY A 189 3.83 -1.08 -0.96
N PHE A 190 2.55 -0.75 -1.04
CA PHE A 190 1.87 -0.64 -2.32
C PHE A 190 0.67 0.30 -2.28
N ILE A 191 0.17 0.64 -3.47
CA ILE A 191 -1.14 1.26 -3.72
C ILE A 191 -1.94 0.33 -4.62
N PHE A 192 -3.15 -0.02 -4.20
CA PHE A 192 -4.06 -0.88 -4.97
C PHE A 192 -5.51 -0.37 -4.91
N PRO A 193 -6.25 -0.33 -6.03
CA PRO A 193 -5.77 -0.53 -7.40
C PRO A 193 -4.85 0.63 -7.82
N ALA A 194 -4.06 0.48 -8.88
CA ALA A 194 -3.23 1.59 -9.38
C ALA A 194 -4.12 2.79 -9.77
N PHE A 195 -3.57 4.00 -9.61
CA PHE A 195 -4.26 5.25 -9.95
C PHE A 195 -3.67 5.82 -11.25
N GLU A 196 -4.42 5.70 -12.35
CA GLU A 196 -3.96 6.06 -13.69
C GLU A 196 -5.03 6.92 -14.38
N GLU A 197 -4.62 8.07 -14.92
CA GLU A 197 -5.50 8.96 -15.67
C GLU A 197 -6.77 9.36 -14.90
N ARG A 198 -6.64 9.46 -13.57
CA ARG A 198 -7.72 9.78 -12.64
C ARG A 198 -8.80 8.69 -12.53
N SER A 199 -8.45 7.44 -12.81
CA SER A 199 -9.30 6.26 -12.67
C SER A 199 -8.63 5.16 -11.84
N ALA A 200 -9.45 4.28 -11.26
CA ALA A 200 -8.97 3.01 -10.72
C ALA A 200 -8.55 2.06 -11.86
N GLU A 201 -7.39 1.41 -11.72
CA GLU A 201 -6.95 0.33 -12.61
C GLU A 201 -6.81 -1.01 -11.84
N PRO A 202 -7.90 -1.79 -11.68
CA PRO A 202 -7.90 -3.02 -10.86
C PRO A 202 -6.90 -4.09 -11.30
N GLY A 203 -6.53 -4.12 -12.58
CA GLY A 203 -5.53 -5.07 -13.09
C GLY A 203 -4.08 -4.70 -12.76
N LYS A 204 -3.84 -3.59 -12.05
CA LYS A 204 -2.52 -3.04 -11.76
C LYS A 204 -2.35 -2.70 -10.28
N ILE A 205 -1.10 -2.75 -9.84
CA ILE A 205 -0.68 -2.36 -8.49
C ILE A 205 0.63 -1.57 -8.56
N ASP A 206 0.73 -0.50 -7.78
CA ASP A 206 1.96 0.29 -7.67
C ASP A 206 2.73 -0.13 -6.42
N ILE A 207 3.90 -0.72 -6.57
CA ILE A 207 4.70 -1.29 -5.47
C ILE A 207 5.90 -0.40 -5.19
N PHE A 208 6.11 -0.12 -3.91
CA PHE A 208 7.19 0.70 -3.39
C PHE A 208 8.27 -0.15 -2.73
N PHE A 209 9.53 0.22 -2.99
CA PHE A 209 10.68 -0.19 -2.20
C PHE A 209 11.55 1.02 -1.85
N GLU A 210 12.04 1.10 -0.61
CA GLU A 210 12.93 2.18 -0.17
C GLU A 210 14.21 2.21 -1.00
N ILE A 211 14.81 1.05 -1.24
CA ILE A 211 16.02 0.87 -2.03
C ILE A 211 15.70 -0.09 -3.20
N PRO A 212 15.40 0.44 -4.40
CA PRO A 212 14.90 -0.35 -5.53
C PRO A 212 15.90 -1.37 -6.10
N GLU A 213 17.19 -1.19 -5.81
CA GLU A 213 18.26 -2.11 -6.21
C GLU A 213 18.25 -3.41 -5.40
N TYR A 214 17.60 -3.39 -4.22
CA TYR A 214 17.51 -4.53 -3.30
C TYR A 214 16.06 -4.68 -2.80
N PRO A 215 15.12 -5.00 -3.70
CA PRO A 215 13.72 -5.21 -3.31
C PRO A 215 13.59 -6.43 -2.41
N ASP A 216 12.56 -6.41 -1.57
CA ASP A 216 12.13 -7.61 -0.85
C ASP A 216 11.39 -8.52 -1.82
N GLU A 217 12.10 -9.52 -2.35
CA GLU A 217 11.57 -10.46 -3.34
C GLU A 217 10.41 -11.30 -2.77
N GLY A 218 10.43 -11.61 -1.48
CA GLY A 218 9.35 -12.35 -0.82
C GLY A 218 8.04 -11.56 -0.79
N PHE A 219 8.11 -10.29 -0.41
CA PHE A 219 7.00 -9.34 -0.50
C PHE A 219 6.50 -9.18 -1.92
N LEU A 220 7.42 -8.97 -2.88
CA LEU A 220 7.08 -8.83 -4.29
C LEU A 220 6.37 -10.08 -4.81
N ASN A 221 6.91 -11.25 -4.50
CA ASN A 221 6.40 -12.53 -4.98
C ASN A 221 5.08 -12.91 -4.34
N ARG A 222 4.80 -12.48 -3.11
CA ARG A 222 3.46 -12.68 -2.56
C ARG A 222 2.40 -11.92 -3.35
N ILE A 223 2.72 -10.72 -3.85
CA ILE A 223 1.77 -9.84 -4.53
C ILE A 223 1.65 -10.17 -6.02
N ILE A 224 2.78 -10.30 -6.72
CA ILE A 224 2.84 -10.44 -8.18
C ILE A 224 3.55 -11.71 -8.62
N GLY A 225 3.99 -12.58 -7.69
CA GLY A 225 4.66 -13.87 -7.85
C GLY A 225 5.59 -13.96 -9.05
N GLN A 226 6.69 -13.22 -9.01
CA GLN A 226 7.69 -13.25 -10.07
C GLN A 226 8.92 -14.07 -9.70
#